data_AF-A0A2K1NXV6-F1
#
_entry.id   AF-A0A2K1NXV6-F1
#
_cell.length_a   1.000
_cell.length_b   1.000
_cell.length_c   1.000
_cell.angle_alpha   90.00
_cell.angle_beta   90.00
_cell.angle_gamma   90.00
#
_symmetry.space_group_name_H-M   'P 1'
#
loop_
_entity.id
_entity.type
_entity.pdbx_description
1 polymer ?
#
loop_
_entity_poly.entity_id
_entity_poly.type
_entity_poly.pdbx_seq_one_letter_code
_entity_poly.pdbx_strand_id
1 'polypeptide(L)'
;MWNIETNLINLIEGVKDIPEGMKRYIPSYEYEIYDFSPKSKAKIAGEAYTRLVIEVMRSAFEKDKERFYKAFKLMVELTNKMQDKEKADEVFEICLKYLLDTKDDIEIEEMEKVAKEESVERGELIMSIAEKLREEGIKKGIEKGKLEGEKELAIEILNQRFGKGFDKELEEKIKKANEEEINKIKKNILKITLDELKEILK
;
A
#
# COMPACT_ATOMS: atom_id res chain seq x y z
N MET A 1 23.92 -34.55 6.20
CA MET A 1 24.59 -34.13 7.44
C MET A 1 25.69 -33.17 7.05
N TRP A 2 25.73 -31.99 7.68
CA TRP A 2 26.84 -31.06 7.47
C TRP A 2 28.12 -31.73 7.99
N ASN A 3 29.22 -31.69 7.22
CA ASN A 3 30.52 -32.25 7.61
C ASN A 3 31.35 -31.17 8.31
N ILE A 4 30.93 -30.81 9.51
CA ILE A 4 31.55 -29.78 10.36
C ILE A 4 31.95 -30.40 11.68
N GLU A 5 33.03 -29.88 12.25
CA GLU A 5 33.56 -30.32 13.54
C GLU A 5 32.50 -30.16 14.64
N THR A 6 32.22 -31.25 15.37
CA THR A 6 31.18 -31.32 16.40
C THR A 6 31.75 -31.17 17.82
N ASN A 7 33.08 -31.20 17.96
CA ASN A 7 33.74 -30.95 19.22
C ASN A 7 34.28 -29.51 19.27
N LEU A 8 33.79 -28.72 20.24
CA LEU A 8 34.17 -27.31 20.39
C LEU A 8 35.69 -27.11 20.45
N ILE A 9 36.42 -28.05 21.07
CA ILE A 9 37.86 -27.90 21.28
C ILE A 9 38.65 -27.91 19.96
N ASN A 10 38.13 -28.62 18.96
CA ASN A 10 38.76 -28.77 17.65
C ASN A 10 38.51 -27.57 16.73
N LEU A 11 37.58 -26.67 17.11
CA LEU A 11 37.37 -25.38 16.43
C LEU A 11 38.42 -24.32 16.83
N ILE A 12 39.16 -24.52 17.91
CA ILE A 12 40.16 -23.57 18.38
C ILE A 12 41.45 -23.73 17.55
N GLU A 13 41.79 -22.71 16.78
CA GLU A 13 43.06 -22.69 16.03
C GLU A 13 44.26 -22.77 17.00
N GLY A 14 45.21 -23.65 16.70
CA GLY A 14 46.40 -23.84 17.56
C GLY A 14 46.13 -24.60 18.86
N VAL A 15 45.00 -25.31 18.99
CA VAL A 15 44.66 -26.12 20.19
C VAL A 15 45.78 -27.08 20.63
N LYS A 16 46.58 -27.57 19.68
CA LYS A 16 47.71 -28.48 19.93
C LYS A 16 48.87 -27.81 20.65
N ASP A 17 48.99 -26.49 20.54
CA ASP A 17 50.07 -25.68 21.11
C ASP A 17 49.72 -25.13 22.50
N ILE A 18 48.50 -25.41 22.99
CA ILE A 18 48.04 -24.96 24.30
C ILE A 18 48.76 -25.76 25.40
N PRO A 19 49.38 -25.10 26.40
CA PRO A 19 50.03 -25.77 27.52
C PRO A 19 49.07 -26.70 28.27
N GLU A 20 49.54 -27.89 28.64
CA GLU A 20 48.72 -28.94 29.28
C GLU A 20 47.99 -28.45 30.54
N GLY A 21 48.64 -27.58 31.33
CA GLY A 21 48.06 -26.99 32.53
C GLY A 21 46.87 -26.05 32.27
N MET A 22 46.73 -25.51 31.06
CA MET A 22 45.63 -24.64 30.64
C MET A 22 44.45 -25.42 30.03
N LYS A 23 44.69 -26.61 29.47
CA LYS A 23 43.62 -27.41 28.82
C LYS A 23 42.45 -27.70 29.76
N ARG A 24 42.71 -27.86 31.07
CA ARG A 24 41.68 -28.09 32.10
C ARG A 24 40.66 -26.97 32.27
N TYR A 25 40.97 -25.78 31.76
CA TYR A 25 40.10 -24.59 31.83
C TYR A 25 39.32 -24.33 30.54
N ILE A 26 39.58 -25.10 29.49
CA ILE A 26 38.89 -24.99 28.22
C ILE A 26 37.73 -25.99 28.22
N PRO A 27 36.47 -25.54 28.14
CA PRO A 27 35.33 -26.45 28.03
C PRO A 27 35.45 -27.31 26.77
N SER A 28 35.42 -28.62 26.94
CA SER A 28 35.36 -29.60 25.85
C SER A 28 34.02 -30.31 25.93
N TYR A 29 33.11 -29.96 25.05
CA TYR A 29 31.84 -30.66 24.88
C TYR A 29 31.54 -30.88 23.40
N GLU A 30 30.84 -31.97 23.14
CA GLU A 30 30.30 -32.28 21.84
C GLU A 30 28.91 -31.66 21.71
N TYR A 31 28.61 -31.11 20.54
CA TYR A 31 27.30 -30.54 20.24
C TYR A 31 26.76 -31.09 18.92
N GLU A 32 25.45 -31.19 18.83
CA GLU A 32 24.76 -31.53 17.59
C GLU A 32 24.27 -30.25 16.91
N ILE A 33 24.70 -30.02 15.67
CA ILE A 33 24.20 -28.91 14.86
C ILE A 33 23.01 -29.39 14.05
N TYR A 34 21.84 -28.85 14.39
CA TYR A 34 20.62 -29.02 13.63
C TYR A 34 20.31 -27.75 12.84
N ASP A 35 20.17 -27.89 11.53
CA ASP A 35 19.63 -26.84 10.68
C ASP A 35 18.09 -26.84 10.80
N PHE A 36 17.57 -25.90 11.58
CA PHE A 36 16.13 -25.65 11.72
C PHE A 36 15.58 -24.69 10.67
N SER A 37 16.39 -24.30 9.67
CA SER A 37 15.88 -23.50 8.56
C SER A 37 14.74 -24.25 7.88
N PRO A 38 13.61 -23.58 7.57
CA PRO A 38 12.54 -24.20 6.82
C PRO A 38 13.09 -24.77 5.51
N LYS A 39 12.84 -26.04 5.21
CA LYS A 39 13.24 -26.69 3.94
C LYS A 39 12.63 -26.02 2.69
N SER A 40 11.83 -24.96 2.83
CA SER A 40 11.03 -24.41 1.76
C SER A 40 11.71 -23.22 1.07
N LYS A 41 11.40 -23.06 -0.22
CA LYS A 41 11.79 -21.94 -1.08
C LYS A 41 11.31 -20.55 -0.59
N ALA A 42 10.66 -20.48 0.58
CA ALA A 42 10.12 -19.25 1.17
C ALA A 42 11.18 -18.17 1.41
N LYS A 43 12.44 -18.54 1.72
CA LYS A 43 13.53 -17.56 1.90
C LYS A 43 13.90 -16.86 0.58
N ILE A 44 13.93 -17.59 -0.54
CA ILE A 44 14.22 -17.06 -1.88
C ILE A 44 13.06 -16.17 -2.37
N ALA A 45 11.81 -16.59 -2.12
CA ALA A 45 10.64 -15.79 -2.45
C ALA A 45 10.58 -14.49 -1.63
N GLY A 46 10.84 -14.56 -0.32
CA GLY A 46 10.87 -13.39 0.57
C GLY A 46 11.93 -12.34 0.18
N GLU A 47 13.11 -12.79 -0.26
CA GLU A 47 14.14 -11.91 -0.82
C GLU A 47 13.68 -11.24 -2.12
N ALA A 48 13.01 -11.98 -3.01
CA ALA A 48 12.47 -11.44 -4.26
C ALA A 48 11.38 -10.39 -4.02
N TYR A 49 10.44 -10.64 -3.10
CA TYR A 49 9.40 -9.66 -2.72
C TYR A 49 10.00 -8.41 -2.08
N THR A 50 10.97 -8.57 -1.18
CA THR A 50 11.63 -7.44 -0.50
C THR A 50 12.37 -6.57 -1.52
N ARG A 51 13.12 -7.20 -2.43
CA ARG A 51 13.82 -6.49 -3.51
C ARG A 51 12.85 -5.76 -4.42
N LEU A 52 11.75 -6.40 -4.80
CA LEU A 52 10.70 -5.80 -5.61
C LEU A 52 10.14 -4.53 -4.95
N VAL A 53 9.71 -4.63 -3.69
CA VAL A 53 9.11 -3.49 -2.97
C VAL A 53 10.09 -2.33 -2.85
N ILE A 54 11.36 -2.59 -2.53
CA ILE A 54 12.40 -1.55 -2.43
C ILE A 54 12.62 -0.87 -3.78
N GLU A 55 12.67 -1.62 -4.87
CA GLU A 55 12.85 -1.03 -6.21
C GLU A 55 11.64 -0.21 -6.66
N VAL A 56 10.43 -0.65 -6.33
CA VAL A 56 9.20 0.10 -6.59
C VAL A 56 9.19 1.42 -5.80
N MET A 57 9.50 1.36 -4.50
CA MET A 57 9.63 2.57 -3.66
C MET A 57 10.68 3.54 -4.19
N ARG A 58 11.84 3.04 -4.60
CA ARG A 58 12.91 3.86 -5.18
C ARG A 58 12.49 4.49 -6.51
N SER A 59 11.86 3.70 -7.39
CA SER A 59 11.49 4.14 -8.75
C SER A 59 10.32 5.12 -8.77
N ALA A 60 9.45 5.11 -7.76
CA ALA A 60 8.37 6.09 -7.62
C ALA A 60 8.89 7.55 -7.58
N PHE A 61 10.11 7.77 -7.08
CA PHE A 61 10.75 9.09 -7.03
C PHE A 61 11.77 9.31 -8.16
N GLU A 62 11.89 8.39 -9.11
CA GLU A 62 12.81 8.50 -10.23
C GLU A 62 12.26 9.49 -11.26
N LYS A 63 13.01 10.58 -11.47
CA LYS A 63 12.67 11.67 -12.41
C LYS A 63 13.00 11.33 -13.85
N ASP A 64 13.96 10.44 -14.05
CA ASP A 64 14.33 9.97 -15.38
C ASP A 64 13.35 8.88 -15.84
N LYS A 65 12.58 9.18 -16.89
CA LYS A 65 11.55 8.26 -17.41
C LYS A 65 12.14 6.94 -17.90
N GLU A 66 13.32 6.95 -18.52
CA GLU A 66 13.96 5.74 -19.03
C GLU A 66 14.39 4.82 -17.86
N ARG A 67 14.99 5.39 -16.81
CA ARG A 67 15.33 4.65 -15.59
C ARG A 67 14.11 4.12 -14.87
N PHE A 68 13.03 4.88 -14.84
CA PHE A 68 11.75 4.43 -14.30
C PHE A 68 11.23 3.20 -15.07
N TYR A 69 11.12 3.27 -16.39
CA TYR A 69 10.62 2.13 -17.17
C TYR A 69 11.54 0.91 -17.09
N LYS A 70 12.84 1.11 -16.94
CA LYS A 70 13.77 0.01 -16.66
C LYS A 70 13.45 -0.67 -15.31
N ALA A 71 13.16 0.10 -14.27
CA ALA A 71 12.76 -0.44 -12.97
C ALA A 71 11.37 -1.10 -13.04
N PHE A 72 10.44 -0.51 -13.78
CA PHE A 72 9.11 -1.07 -14.00
C PHE A 72 9.16 -2.41 -14.77
N LYS A 73 9.99 -2.52 -15.82
CA LYS A 73 10.24 -3.80 -16.51
C LYS A 73 10.79 -4.86 -15.56
N LEU A 74 11.72 -4.48 -14.67
CA LEU A 74 12.21 -5.40 -13.63
C LEU A 74 11.09 -5.84 -12.68
N MET A 75 10.18 -4.94 -12.30
CA MET A 75 9.00 -5.29 -11.49
C MET A 75 8.12 -6.33 -12.20
N VAL A 76 7.80 -6.12 -13.48
CA VAL A 76 7.05 -7.09 -14.31
C VAL A 76 7.77 -8.44 -14.40
N GLU A 77 9.09 -8.44 -14.63
CA GLU A 77 9.90 -9.64 -14.72
C GLU A 77 9.91 -10.43 -13.40
N LEU A 78 10.13 -9.75 -12.27
CA LEU A 78 10.22 -10.36 -10.96
C LEU A 78 8.90 -11.01 -10.55
N THR A 79 7.76 -10.34 -10.76
CA THR A 79 6.44 -10.89 -10.43
C THR A 79 6.06 -12.06 -11.35
N ASN A 80 6.45 -12.03 -12.62
CA ASN A 80 6.20 -13.15 -13.53
C ASN A 80 6.93 -14.44 -13.11
N LYS A 81 8.13 -14.31 -12.54
CA LYS A 81 8.97 -15.43 -12.09
C LYS A 81 8.56 -16.04 -10.74
N MET A 82 7.61 -15.43 -10.03
CA MET A 82 7.13 -15.95 -8.76
C MET A 82 6.32 -17.24 -8.95
N GLN A 83 6.50 -18.20 -8.04
CA GLN A 83 5.82 -19.50 -8.09
C GLN A 83 4.35 -19.40 -7.67
N ASP A 84 4.06 -18.54 -6.69
CA ASP A 84 2.72 -18.26 -6.21
C ASP A 84 2.12 -17.13 -7.05
N LYS A 85 1.28 -17.50 -8.02
CA LYS A 85 0.74 -16.57 -9.02
C LYS A 85 -0.27 -15.61 -8.40
N GLU A 86 -1.17 -16.11 -7.55
CA GLU A 86 -2.16 -15.29 -6.86
C GLU A 86 -1.47 -14.20 -6.02
N LYS A 87 -0.48 -14.60 -5.21
CA LYS A 87 0.30 -13.64 -4.42
C LYS A 87 1.15 -12.69 -5.28
N ALA A 88 1.67 -13.16 -6.41
CA ALA A 88 2.41 -12.30 -7.34
C ALA A 88 1.52 -11.22 -7.94
N ASP A 89 0.27 -11.56 -8.26
CA ASP A 89 -0.72 -10.63 -8.82
C ASP A 89 -1.17 -9.61 -7.78
N GLU A 90 -1.42 -10.04 -6.54
CA GLU A 90 -1.69 -9.13 -5.42
C GLU A 90 -0.55 -8.13 -5.20
N VAL A 91 0.69 -8.62 -5.14
CA VAL A 91 1.86 -7.75 -4.93
C VAL A 91 2.07 -6.82 -6.13
N PHE A 92 1.84 -7.31 -7.35
CA PHE A 92 1.91 -6.49 -8.55
C PHE A 92 0.87 -5.37 -8.53
N GLU A 93 -0.40 -5.66 -8.18
CA GLU A 93 -1.46 -4.66 -8.05
C GLU A 93 -1.11 -3.61 -7.00
N ILE A 94 -0.61 -4.03 -5.83
CA ILE A 94 -0.19 -3.10 -4.77
C ILE A 94 0.93 -2.18 -5.26
N CYS A 95 1.95 -2.74 -5.90
CA CYS A 95 3.07 -1.96 -6.42
C CYS A 95 2.62 -1.00 -7.53
N LEU A 96 1.75 -1.45 -8.45
CA LEU A 96 1.21 -0.63 -9.52
C LEU A 96 0.42 0.56 -8.98
N LYS A 97 -0.50 0.32 -8.03
CA LYS A 97 -1.26 1.40 -7.37
C LYS A 97 -0.35 2.41 -6.71
N TYR A 98 0.67 1.96 -5.98
CA TYR A 98 1.64 2.85 -5.36
C TYR A 98 2.38 3.73 -6.38
N LEU A 99 2.80 3.16 -7.52
CA LEU A 99 3.44 3.93 -8.59
C LEU A 99 2.49 4.98 -9.15
N LEU A 100 1.23 4.61 -9.45
CA LEU A 100 0.22 5.53 -9.99
C LEU A 100 -0.16 6.64 -9.00
N ASP A 101 -0.24 6.33 -7.71
CA ASP A 101 -0.56 7.31 -6.67
C ASP A 101 0.59 8.30 -6.43
N THR A 102 1.84 7.85 -6.63
CA THR A 102 3.03 8.68 -6.36
C THR A 102 3.49 9.45 -7.59
N LYS A 103 3.23 8.93 -8.79
CA LYS A 103 3.79 9.42 -10.04
C LYS A 103 2.71 9.99 -10.95
N ASP A 104 2.68 11.32 -11.06
CA ASP A 104 1.69 12.08 -11.81
C ASP A 104 2.08 12.34 -13.27
N ASP A 105 3.32 12.02 -13.66
CA ASP A 105 3.89 12.27 -14.98
C ASP A 105 3.91 11.04 -15.91
N ILE A 106 3.25 9.94 -15.51
CA ILE A 106 3.19 8.67 -16.24
C ILE A 106 1.75 8.25 -16.47
N GLU A 107 1.42 7.92 -17.73
CA GLU A 107 0.11 7.39 -18.07
C GLU A 107 0.04 5.87 -17.86
N ILE A 108 -1.09 5.38 -17.36
CA ILE A 108 -1.30 3.94 -17.13
C ILE A 108 -1.26 3.14 -18.44
N GLU A 109 -1.68 3.75 -19.54
CA GLU A 109 -1.61 3.17 -20.88
C GLU A 109 -0.16 3.01 -21.38
N GLU A 110 0.77 3.86 -20.94
CA GLU A 110 2.20 3.68 -21.24
C GLU A 110 2.77 2.49 -20.46
N MET A 111 2.37 2.33 -19.19
CA MET A 111 2.76 1.19 -18.36
C MET A 111 2.18 -0.12 -18.91
N GLU A 112 0.94 -0.13 -19.41
CA GLU A 112 0.33 -1.29 -20.07
C GLU A 112 1.16 -1.77 -21.25
N LYS A 113 1.51 -0.87 -22.18
CA LYS A 113 2.31 -1.19 -23.36
C LYS A 113 3.64 -1.83 -22.97
N VAL A 114 4.35 -1.20 -22.03
CA VAL A 114 5.64 -1.68 -21.55
C VAL A 114 5.53 -3.04 -20.87
N ALA A 115 4.50 -3.27 -20.07
CA ALA A 115 4.29 -4.57 -19.43
C ALA A 115 3.94 -5.66 -20.45
N LYS A 116 3.13 -5.33 -21.46
CA LYS A 116 2.66 -6.24 -22.49
C LYS A 116 3.77 -6.75 -23.42
N GLU A 117 4.79 -5.93 -23.65
CA GLU A 117 6.01 -6.36 -24.34
C GLU A 117 6.71 -7.51 -23.62
N GLU A 118 6.68 -7.51 -22.28
CA GLU A 118 7.34 -8.52 -21.44
C GLU A 118 6.39 -9.68 -21.07
N SER A 119 5.10 -9.39 -20.90
CA SER A 119 4.05 -10.36 -20.57
C SER A 119 2.66 -9.83 -20.91
N VAL A 120 1.99 -10.51 -21.84
CA VAL A 120 0.61 -10.19 -22.24
C VAL A 120 -0.34 -10.21 -21.04
N GLU A 121 -0.21 -11.21 -20.18
CA GLU A 121 -0.99 -11.35 -18.93
C GLU A 121 -0.83 -10.13 -18.01
N ARG A 122 0.37 -9.57 -17.91
CA ARG A 122 0.63 -8.38 -17.08
C ARG A 122 0.04 -7.11 -17.68
N GLY A 123 0.08 -6.98 -19.01
CA GLY A 123 -0.62 -5.89 -19.71
C GLY A 123 -2.13 -5.94 -19.49
N GLU A 124 -2.75 -7.11 -19.61
CA GLU A 124 -4.18 -7.31 -19.37
C GLU A 124 -4.58 -7.06 -17.90
N LEU A 125 -3.74 -7.47 -16.95
CA LEU A 125 -3.93 -7.19 -15.54
C LEU A 125 -3.90 -5.67 -15.25
N ILE A 126 -2.98 -4.92 -15.86
CA ILE A 126 -2.95 -3.44 -15.74
C ILE A 126 -4.26 -2.83 -16.23
N MET A 127 -4.80 -3.29 -17.37
CA MET A 127 -6.08 -2.78 -17.88
C MET A 127 -7.24 -3.07 -16.95
N SER A 128 -7.26 -4.25 -16.33
CA SER A 128 -8.29 -4.62 -15.36
C SER A 128 -8.20 -3.75 -14.09
N ILE A 129 -6.99 -3.46 -13.62
CA ILE A 129 -6.76 -2.54 -12.50
C ILE A 129 -7.18 -1.11 -12.89
N ALA A 130 -6.85 -0.66 -14.11
CA ALA A 130 -7.25 0.63 -14.64
C ALA A 130 -8.77 0.81 -14.64
N GLU A 131 -9.50 -0.19 -15.12
CA GLU A 131 -10.96 -0.14 -15.18
C GLU A 131 -11.58 -0.07 -13.78
N LYS A 132 -11.08 -0.91 -12.85
CA LYS A 132 -11.51 -0.86 -11.44
C LYS A 132 -11.27 0.51 -10.80
N LEU A 133 -10.12 1.13 -11.05
CA LEU A 133 -9.82 2.47 -10.55
C LEU A 133 -10.75 3.54 -11.14
N ARG A 134 -11.10 3.44 -12.43
CA ARG A 134 -12.07 4.34 -13.07
C ARG A 134 -13.46 4.17 -12.49
N GLU A 135 -13.93 2.93 -12.32
CA GLU A 135 -15.22 2.64 -11.69
C GLU A 135 -15.29 3.16 -10.25
N GLU A 136 -14.25 2.92 -9.46
CA GLU A 136 -14.14 3.47 -8.09
C GLU A 136 -14.16 5.00 -8.09
N GLY A 137 -13.44 5.63 -9.03
CA GLY A 137 -13.42 7.08 -9.22
C GLY A 137 -14.80 7.65 -9.57
N ILE A 138 -15.52 7.02 -10.50
CA ILE A 138 -16.87 7.41 -10.90
C ILE A 138 -17.82 7.27 -9.71
N LYS A 139 -17.77 6.14 -8.98
CA LYS A 139 -18.62 5.91 -7.81
C LYS A 139 -18.38 6.95 -6.72
N LYS A 140 -17.13 7.20 -6.36
CA LYS A 140 -16.75 8.26 -5.40
C LYS A 140 -17.19 9.64 -5.87
N GLY A 141 -17.06 9.92 -7.17
CA GLY A 141 -17.52 11.18 -7.78
C GLY A 141 -19.03 11.37 -7.66
N ILE A 142 -19.82 10.33 -7.93
CA ILE A 142 -21.29 10.36 -7.79
C ILE A 142 -21.70 10.56 -6.32
N GLU A 143 -21.08 9.81 -5.39
CA GLU A 143 -21.37 9.94 -3.95
C GLU A 143 -21.04 11.35 -3.46
N LYS A 144 -19.88 11.89 -3.83
CA LYS A 144 -19.48 13.27 -3.49
C LYS A 144 -20.42 14.31 -4.10
N GLY A 145 -20.74 14.18 -5.39
CA GLY A 145 -21.64 15.10 -6.08
C GLY A 145 -23.06 15.09 -5.51
N LYS A 146 -23.56 13.92 -5.11
CA LYS A 146 -24.85 13.81 -4.40
C LYS A 146 -24.81 14.55 -3.07
N LEU A 147 -23.77 14.35 -2.26
CA LEU A 147 -23.63 15.05 -0.98
C LEU A 147 -23.50 16.57 -1.15
N GLU A 148 -22.72 17.03 -2.14
CA GLU A 148 -22.59 18.45 -2.47
C GLU A 148 -23.93 19.06 -2.91
N GLY A 149 -24.69 18.39 -3.77
CA GLY A 149 -26.03 18.84 -4.17
C GLY A 149 -27.02 18.87 -3.00
N GLU A 150 -26.93 17.91 -2.08
CA GLU A 150 -27.74 17.91 -0.85
C GLU A 150 -27.40 19.09 0.08
N LYS A 151 -26.12 19.46 0.17
CA LYS A 151 -25.67 20.64 0.93
C LYS A 151 -26.19 21.92 0.32
N GLU A 152 -26.05 22.09 -1.00
CA GLU A 152 -26.52 23.28 -1.71
C GLU A 152 -28.04 23.45 -1.56
N LEU A 153 -28.81 22.37 -1.73
CA LEU A 153 -30.25 22.40 -1.54
C LEU A 153 -30.64 22.74 -0.10
N ALA A 154 -29.92 22.18 0.89
CA ALA A 154 -30.19 22.48 2.29
C ALA A 154 -29.93 23.97 2.60
N ILE A 155 -28.84 24.53 2.09
CA ILE A 155 -28.51 25.95 2.20
C ILE A 155 -29.62 26.81 1.61
N GLU A 156 -30.07 26.50 0.38
CA GLU A 156 -31.12 27.27 -0.29
C GLU A 156 -32.42 27.29 0.51
N ILE A 157 -32.87 26.13 0.99
CA ILE A 157 -34.11 26.00 1.79
C ILE A 157 -33.98 26.74 3.12
N LEU A 158 -32.86 26.59 3.84
CA LEU A 158 -32.65 27.23 5.14
C LEU A 158 -32.54 28.75 5.01
N ASN A 159 -31.87 29.24 3.96
CA ASN A 159 -31.81 30.66 3.64
C ASN A 159 -33.20 31.24 3.35
N GLN A 160 -34.04 30.52 2.58
CA GLN A 160 -35.43 30.92 2.35
C GLN A 160 -36.28 30.93 3.63
N ARG A 161 -36.10 29.95 4.54
CA ARG A 161 -36.87 29.87 5.80
C ARG A 161 -36.48 30.94 6.81
N PHE A 162 -35.19 31.19 7.00
CA PHE A 162 -34.70 32.04 8.09
C PHE A 162 -34.29 33.44 7.65
N GLY A 163 -34.10 33.67 6.35
CA GLY A 163 -33.71 34.96 5.78
C GLY A 163 -32.49 35.53 6.50
N LYS A 164 -32.64 36.71 7.10
CA LYS A 164 -31.56 37.43 7.82
C LYS A 164 -30.97 36.65 9.01
N GLY A 165 -31.68 35.64 9.54
CA GLY A 165 -31.17 34.79 10.62
C GLY A 165 -30.23 33.69 10.16
N PHE A 166 -30.14 33.42 8.85
CA PHE A 166 -29.20 32.49 8.25
C PHE A 166 -28.04 33.27 7.64
N ASP A 167 -26.91 33.28 8.35
CA ASP A 167 -25.73 34.02 7.94
C ASP A 167 -24.74 33.16 7.14
N LYS A 168 -23.68 33.81 6.64
CA LYS A 168 -22.61 33.14 5.89
C LYS A 168 -21.83 32.13 6.74
N GLU A 169 -21.82 32.27 8.06
CA GLU A 169 -21.11 31.34 8.93
C GLU A 169 -21.82 29.97 8.93
N LEU A 170 -23.15 29.98 9.03
CA LEU A 170 -23.97 28.76 8.93
C LEU A 170 -23.85 28.10 7.55
N GLU A 171 -23.84 28.90 6.48
CA GLU A 171 -23.64 28.39 5.12
C GLU A 171 -22.31 27.63 4.98
N GLU A 172 -21.21 28.23 5.44
CA GLU A 172 -19.88 27.60 5.37
C GLU A 172 -19.76 26.36 6.26
N LYS A 173 -20.44 26.34 7.40
CA LYS A 173 -20.52 25.14 8.24
C LYS A 173 -21.25 24.01 7.53
N ILE A 174 -22.35 24.28 6.83
CA ILE A 174 -23.09 23.26 6.06
C ILE A 174 -22.24 22.75 4.89
N LYS A 175 -21.49 23.62 4.19
CA LYS A 175 -20.56 23.17 3.13
C LYS A 175 -19.51 22.19 3.66
N LYS A 176 -19.02 22.38 4.88
CA LYS A 176 -18.02 21.53 5.53
C LYS A 176 -18.59 20.33 6.28
N ALA A 177 -19.91 20.29 6.49
CA ALA A 177 -20.57 19.24 7.24
C ALA A 177 -20.38 17.86 6.59
N ASN A 178 -20.33 16.81 7.41
CA ASN A 178 -20.29 15.43 6.93
C ASN A 178 -21.69 14.94 6.52
N GLU A 179 -21.76 13.75 5.91
CA GLU A 179 -23.03 13.17 5.45
C GLU A 179 -24.05 12.96 6.59
N GLU A 180 -23.61 12.63 7.80
CA GLU A 180 -24.51 12.42 8.94
C GLU A 180 -25.18 13.72 9.39
N GLU A 181 -24.43 14.81 9.49
CA GLU A 181 -24.91 16.14 9.82
C GLU A 181 -25.93 16.62 8.78
N ILE A 182 -25.61 16.49 7.50
CA ILE A 182 -26.51 16.84 6.39
C ILE A 182 -27.80 16.01 6.44
N ASN A 183 -27.70 14.71 6.75
CA ASN A 183 -28.87 13.86 6.91
C ASN A 183 -29.74 14.25 8.10
N LYS A 184 -29.16 14.69 9.23
CA LYS A 184 -29.91 15.23 10.38
C LYS A 184 -30.65 16.51 10.00
N ILE A 185 -29.99 17.42 9.29
CA ILE A 185 -30.60 18.67 8.79
C ILE A 185 -31.75 18.33 7.85
N LYS A 186 -31.53 17.50 6.83
CA LYS A 186 -32.55 17.11 5.84
C LYS A 186 -33.80 16.53 6.47
N LYS A 187 -33.68 15.64 7.47
CA LYS A 187 -34.83 15.02 8.15
C LYS A 187 -35.74 16.03 8.84
N ASN A 188 -35.18 17.13 9.33
CA ASN A 188 -35.91 18.14 10.09
C ASN A 188 -35.98 19.50 9.37
N ILE A 189 -35.58 19.59 8.10
CA ILE A 189 -35.30 20.88 7.43
C ILE A 189 -36.46 21.88 7.46
N LEU A 190 -37.70 21.37 7.44
CA LEU A 190 -38.92 22.17 7.47
C LEU A 190 -39.38 22.56 8.88
N LYS A 191 -38.81 21.98 9.93
CA LYS A 191 -39.23 22.17 11.34
C LYS A 191 -38.10 22.65 12.24
N ILE A 192 -36.84 22.47 11.82
CA ILE A 192 -35.65 22.84 12.57
C ILE A 192 -35.66 24.34 12.89
N THR A 193 -35.13 24.68 14.06
CA THR A 193 -34.86 26.04 14.53
C THR A 193 -33.39 26.42 14.33
N LEU A 194 -33.06 27.72 14.43
CA LEU A 194 -31.66 28.17 14.28
C LEU A 194 -30.73 27.62 15.37
N ASP A 195 -31.24 27.43 16.59
CA ASP A 195 -30.44 26.91 17.70
C ASP A 195 -30.14 25.41 17.50
N GLU A 196 -31.14 24.62 17.10
CA GLU A 196 -30.94 23.20 16.74
C GLU A 196 -29.99 23.04 15.56
N LEU A 197 -30.09 23.92 14.54
CA LEU A 197 -29.16 23.91 13.41
C LEU A 197 -27.72 24.18 13.86
N LYS A 198 -27.51 25.14 14.76
CA LYS A 198 -26.19 25.42 15.34
C LYS A 198 -25.67 24.28 16.19
N GLU A 199 -26.53 23.52 16.87
CA GLU A 199 -26.13 22.34 17.63
C GLU A 199 -25.70 21.17 16.74
N ILE A 200 -26.34 20.99 15.57
CA ILE A 200 -25.92 19.97 14.60
C ILE A 200 -24.57 20.33 13.96
N LEU A 201 -24.28 21.62 13.77
CA LEU A 201 -23.10 22.14 13.08
C LEU A 201 -21.96 22.59 14.03
N LYS A 202 -21.97 22.10 15.29
CA LYS A 202 -20.91 22.35 16.28
C LYS A 202 -19.68 21.50 16.02
#